data_AF-A0A536YEZ6-F1
#
_entry.id   AF-A0A536YEZ6-F1
#
_cell.length_a   1.000
_cell.length_b   1.000
_cell.length_c   1.000
_cell.angle_alpha   90.00
_cell.angle_beta   90.00
_cell.angle_gamma   90.00
#
_symmetry.space_group_name_H-M   'P 1'
#
loop_
_entity.id
_entity.type
_entity.pdbx_description
1 polymer ?
#
loop_
_entity_poly.entity_id
_entity_poly.type
_entity_poly.pdbx_seq_one_letter_code
_entity_poly.pdbx_strand_id
1 'polypeptide(L)'
;MPTVAESGYPNYEFNLWNGLLVPANTPREIITTIRNAVVTALNSPEVRNRLLQTGSTGIGSRPEEFGAFLKTEVESIANVAKKLNLSGK
;
A
#
# COMPACT_ATOMS: atom_id res chain seq x y z
N MET A 1 -10.47 -16.10 -11.17
CA MET A 1 -9.16 -16.73 -11.48
C MET A 1 -8.48 -17.01 -10.15
N PRO A 2 -7.81 -18.17 -9.97
CA PRO A 2 -7.07 -18.47 -8.75
C PRO A 2 -5.85 -17.55 -8.60
N THR A 3 -5.44 -17.31 -7.37
CA THR A 3 -4.19 -16.63 -7.04
C THR A 3 -2.98 -17.50 -7.44
N VAL A 4 -1.80 -16.88 -7.52
CA VAL A 4 -0.55 -17.63 -7.77
C VAL A 4 -0.26 -18.60 -6.63
N ALA A 5 -0.64 -18.24 -5.39
CA ALA A 5 -0.57 -19.12 -4.23
C ALA A 5 -1.42 -20.39 -4.41
N GLU A 6 -2.67 -20.24 -4.86
CA GLU A 6 -3.57 -21.36 -5.18
C GLU A 6 -3.11 -22.19 -6.39
N SER A 7 -2.16 -21.67 -7.18
CA SER A 7 -1.59 -22.33 -8.35
C SER A 7 -0.32 -23.14 -8.06
N GLY A 8 0.01 -23.38 -6.78
CA GLY A 8 1.14 -24.22 -6.36
C GLY A 8 2.34 -23.47 -5.79
N TYR A 9 2.21 -22.16 -5.55
CA TYR A 9 3.28 -21.33 -4.97
C TYR A 9 2.82 -20.68 -3.66
N PRO A 10 2.63 -21.44 -2.58
CA PRO A 10 1.90 -20.99 -1.37
C PRO A 10 2.51 -19.77 -0.67
N ASN A 11 3.79 -19.46 -0.92
CA ASN A 11 4.48 -18.29 -0.34
C ASN A 11 4.52 -17.08 -1.31
N TYR A 12 3.86 -17.17 -2.46
CA TYR A 12 3.80 -16.09 -3.43
C TYR A 12 2.63 -15.16 -3.09
N GLU A 13 2.96 -14.03 -2.50
CA GLU A 13 2.04 -12.93 -2.28
C GLU A 13 2.69 -11.65 -2.81
N PHE A 14 2.08 -11.07 -3.85
CA PHE A 14 2.51 -9.80 -4.41
C PHE A 14 1.28 -8.96 -4.72
N ASN A 15 1.10 -7.90 -3.94
CA ASN A 15 -0.01 -6.97 -4.09
C ASN A 15 0.55 -5.61 -4.50
N LEU A 16 0.03 -5.05 -5.59
CA LEU A 16 0.31 -3.65 -5.93
C LEU A 16 -0.47 -2.75 -4.99
N TRP A 17 0.24 -1.92 -4.25
CA TRP A 17 -0.35 -1.00 -3.27
C TRP A 17 -0.08 0.45 -3.67
N ASN A 18 -0.94 1.33 -3.17
CA ASN A 18 -0.79 2.78 -3.29
C ASN A 18 -0.90 3.40 -1.90
N GLY A 19 -0.17 4.48 -1.66
CA GLY A 19 -0.20 5.18 -0.38
C GLY A 19 0.21 6.65 -0.50
N LEU A 20 -0.03 7.40 0.57
CA LEU A 20 0.31 8.81 0.67
C LEU A 20 1.45 9.00 1.67
N LEU A 21 2.41 9.83 1.29
CA LEU A 21 3.57 10.19 2.10
C LEU A 21 3.59 11.70 2.30
N VAL A 22 4.13 12.12 3.44
CA VAL A 22 4.34 13.53 3.81
C VAL A 22 5.77 13.72 4.27
N PRO A 23 6.31 14.96 4.31
CA PRO A 23 7.64 15.23 4.86
C PRO A 23 7.80 14.69 6.28
N ALA A 24 8.99 14.21 6.64
CA ALA A 24 9.26 13.54 7.92
C ALA A 24 8.90 14.39 9.16
N ASN A 25 9.03 15.72 9.07
CA ASN A 25 8.75 16.65 10.16
C ASN A 25 7.32 17.22 10.12
N THR A 26 6.40 16.59 9.38
CA THR A 26 5.01 17.05 9.34
C THR A 26 4.36 16.91 10.72
N PRO A 27 3.73 17.95 11.27
CA PRO A 27 3.06 17.87 12.57
C PRO A 27 1.95 16.81 12.61
N ARG A 28 1.77 16.19 13.78
CA ARG A 28 0.83 15.07 13.95
C ARG A 28 -0.63 15.48 13.70
N GLU A 29 -0.99 16.73 13.95
CA GLU A 29 -2.36 17.23 13.69
C GLU A 29 -2.65 17.28 12.19
N ILE A 30 -1.64 17.64 11.38
CA ILE A 30 -1.74 17.66 9.91
C ILE A 30 -1.87 16.25 9.36
N ILE A 31 -1.06 15.31 9.85
CA ILE A 31 -1.16 13.88 9.48
C ILE A 31 -2.57 13.36 9.78
N THR A 32 -3.10 13.68 10.96
CA THR A 32 -4.44 13.27 11.38
C THR A 32 -5.52 13.85 10.47
N THR A 33 -5.41 15.14 10.12
CA THR A 33 -6.33 15.81 9.19
C THR A 33 -6.35 15.14 7.82
N ILE A 34 -5.17 14.87 7.24
CA ILE A 34 -5.04 14.19 5.94
C ILE A 34 -5.66 12.80 6.01
N ARG A 35 -5.32 12.00 7.04
CA ARG A 35 -5.87 10.66 7.22
C ARG A 35 -7.39 10.67 7.29
N ASN A 36 -7.98 11.60 8.05
CA ASN A 36 -9.42 11.71 8.17
C ASN A 36 -10.08 12.07 6.83
N ALA A 37 -9.51 13.02 6.08
CA ALA A 37 -10.01 13.36 4.75
C ALA A 37 -9.96 12.17 3.78
N VAL A 38 -8.87 11.39 3.81
CA VAL A 38 -8.72 10.18 2.99
C VAL A 38 -9.77 9.14 3.35
N VAL A 39 -9.96 8.84 4.64
CA VAL A 39 -10.97 7.87 5.09
C VAL A 39 -12.38 8.32 4.66
N THR A 40 -12.70 9.60 4.81
CA THR A 40 -13.99 10.14 4.33
C THR A 40 -14.15 9.95 2.82
N ALA A 41 -13.11 10.24 2.03
CA ALA A 41 -13.15 10.05 0.58
C ALA A 41 -13.34 8.58 0.20
N LEU A 42 -12.62 7.65 0.83
CA LEU A 42 -12.73 6.20 0.57
C LEU A 42 -14.11 5.63 0.91
N ASN A 43 -14.82 6.24 1.86
CA ASN A 43 -16.19 5.87 2.21
C ASN A 43 -17.24 6.44 1.25
N SER A 44 -16.87 7.37 0.36
CA SER A 44 -17.81 7.88 -0.65
C SER A 44 -18.07 6.84 -1.74
N PRO A 45 -19.33 6.63 -2.15
CA PRO A 45 -19.66 5.67 -3.22
C PRO A 45 -18.95 5.98 -4.54
N GLU A 46 -18.78 7.27 -4.87
CA GLU A 46 -18.11 7.68 -6.10
C GLU A 46 -16.65 7.21 -6.13
N VAL A 47 -15.87 7.52 -5.08
CA VAL A 47 -14.46 7.14 -5.00
C VAL A 47 -14.32 5.62 -4.96
N ARG A 48 -15.16 4.94 -4.16
CA ARG A 48 -15.16 3.48 -4.10
C ARG A 48 -15.41 2.85 -5.47
N ASN A 49 -16.39 3.35 -6.22
CA ASN A 49 -16.70 2.84 -7.55
C ASN A 49 -15.55 3.09 -8.54
N ARG A 50 -14.91 4.27 -8.49
CA ARG A 50 -13.74 4.55 -9.33
C ARG A 50 -12.56 3.62 -9.03
N LEU A 51 -12.26 3.37 -7.75
CA LEU A 51 -11.20 2.44 -7.36
C LEU A 51 -11.50 1.02 -7.84
N LEU A 52 -12.74 0.56 -7.70
CA LEU A 52 -13.14 -0.77 -8.17
C LEU A 52 -13.00 -0.91 -9.70
N GLN A 53 -13.28 0.15 -10.47
CA GLN A 53 -13.06 0.16 -11.92
C GLN A 53 -11.59 -0.02 -12.31
N THR A 54 -10.65 0.40 -11.46
CA THR A 54 -9.21 0.20 -11.66
C THR A 54 -8.68 -1.05 -10.96
N GLY A 55 -9.56 -1.93 -10.47
CA GLY A 55 -9.18 -3.14 -9.73
C GLY A 55 -8.56 -2.86 -8.34
N SER A 56 -8.72 -1.65 -7.82
CA SER A 56 -8.20 -1.21 -6.52
C SER A 56 -9.30 -1.17 -5.46
N THR A 57 -8.91 -1.31 -4.20
CA THR A 57 -9.81 -1.18 -3.05
C THR A 57 -9.24 -0.20 -2.04
N GLY A 58 -10.12 0.59 -1.42
CA GLY A 58 -9.74 1.53 -0.37
C GLY A 58 -9.51 0.80 0.95
N ILE A 59 -8.28 0.85 1.49
CA ILE A 59 -7.96 0.25 2.80
C ILE A 59 -8.11 1.27 3.93
N GLY A 60 -7.51 2.46 3.78
CA GLY A 60 -7.63 3.54 4.77
C GLY A 60 -6.89 3.28 6.10
N SER A 61 -5.73 2.61 6.04
CA SER A 61 -4.90 2.26 7.20
C SER A 61 -4.55 3.46 8.08
N ARG A 62 -4.23 3.18 9.36
CA ARG A 62 -3.66 4.22 10.23
C ARG A 62 -2.24 4.58 9.78
N PRO A 63 -1.75 5.80 10.06
CA PRO A 63 -0.40 6.21 9.66
C PRO A 63 0.69 5.28 10.20
N GLU A 64 0.56 4.82 11.45
CA GLU A 64 1.52 3.90 12.07
C GLU A 64 1.52 2.51 11.41
N GLU A 65 0.33 2.00 11.06
CA GLU A 65 0.15 0.72 10.38
C GLU A 65 0.74 0.78 8.96
N PHE A 66 0.48 1.86 8.23
CA PHE A 66 1.02 2.06 6.89
C PHE A 66 2.55 2.21 6.92
N GLY A 67 3.09 2.92 7.92
CA GLY A 67 4.53 3.04 8.10
C GLY A 67 5.22 1.70 8.37
N ALA A 68 4.61 0.85 9.21
CA ALA A 68 5.10 -0.50 9.47
C ALA A 68 5.06 -1.38 8.20
N PHE A 69 3.93 -1.34 7.47
CA PHE A 69 3.78 -2.05 6.20
C PHE A 69 4.84 -1.62 5.17
N LEU A 70 5.03 -0.31 4.99
CA LEU A 70 6.00 0.22 4.04
C LEU A 70 7.43 -0.25 4.33
N LYS A 71 7.80 -0.30 5.62
CA LYS A 71 9.11 -0.82 6.02
C LYS A 71 9.30 -2.27 5.61
N THR A 72 8.31 -3.12 5.88
CA THR A 72 8.32 -4.54 5.48
C THR A 72 8.38 -4.71 3.96
N GLU A 73 7.63 -3.90 3.21
CA GLU A 73 7.62 -3.95 1.74
C GLU A 73 8.97 -3.57 1.14
N VAL A 74 9.58 -2.48 1.63
CA VAL A 74 10.91 -2.04 1.18
C VAL A 74 11.96 -3.12 1.47
N GLU A 75 11.93 -3.72 2.66
CA GLU A 75 12.84 -4.81 3.03
C GLU A 75 12.63 -6.05 2.14
N SER A 76 11.38 -6.43 1.87
CA SER A 76 11.03 -7.55 0.99
C SER A 76 11.55 -7.34 -0.44
N ILE A 77 11.27 -6.18 -1.03
CA ILE A 77 11.68 -5.84 -2.40
C ILE A 77 13.21 -5.76 -2.49
N ALA A 78 13.88 -5.16 -1.50
CA ALA A 78 15.34 -5.10 -1.46
C ALA A 78 15.98 -6.50 -1.41
N ASN A 79 15.40 -7.42 -0.63
CA ASN A 79 15.86 -8.81 -0.57
C ASN A 79 15.70 -9.54 -1.91
N VAL A 80 14.58 -9.33 -2.60
CA VAL A 80 14.35 -9.89 -3.94
C VAL A 80 15.34 -9.33 -4.96
N ALA A 81 15.51 -8.00 -5.00
CA ALA A 81 16.45 -7.34 -5.90
C ALA A 81 17.88 -7.85 -5.70
N LYS A 82 18.31 -7.98 -4.44
CA LYS A 82 19.64 -8.53 -4.09
C LYS A 82 19.82 -9.97 -4.55
N LYS A 83 18.82 -10.84 -4.35
CA LYS A 83 18.87 -12.25 -4.82
C LYS A 83 18.98 -12.36 -6.33
N LEU A 84 18.37 -11.42 -7.05
CA LEU A 84 18.33 -11.40 -8.51
C LEU A 84 19.44 -10.55 -9.14
N ASN A 85 20.37 -10.01 -8.35
CA ASN A 85 21.43 -9.08 -8.79
C ASN A 85 20.89 -7.89 -9.61
N LEU A 86 19.72 -7.39 -9.25
CA LEU A 86 19.11 -6.22 -9.87
C LEU A 86 19.64 -4.95 -9.18
N SER A 87 20.06 -3.98 -9.99
CA SER A 87 20.39 -2.63 -9.54
C SER A 87 19.56 -1.61 -10.32
N GLY A 88 19.13 -0.55 -9.63
CA GLY A 88 18.50 0.59 -10.29
C GLY A 88 19.49 1.26 -11.23
N LYS A 89 19.02 1.70 -12.40
CA LYS A 89 19.78 2.62 -13.24
C LYS A 89 19.90 3.99 -12.56
#